data_AF-A0A9E6DR89-F1
#
_entry.id   AF-A0A9E6DR89-F1
#
_cell.length_a   1.000
_cell.length_b   1.000
_cell.length_c   1.000
_cell.angle_alpha   90.00
_cell.angle_beta   90.00
_cell.angle_gamma   90.00
#
_symmetry.space_group_name_H-M   'P 1'
#
loop_
_entity.id
_entity.type
_entity.pdbx_description
1 polymer ?
#
loop_
_entity_poly.entity_id
_entity_poly.type
_entity_poly.pdbx_seq_one_letter_code
_entity_poly.pdbx_strand_id
1 'polypeptide(L)'
;MREGRQETLTLKGLGLVEMLERTLSTTNAIENMNDTIRRVSKRVKLLRDGDMVKRWVANGILEAQRGFRRIKGYTGLLTLAAELRKHAERIDRVDSERKAA
;
A
#
# COMPACT_ATOMS: atom_id res chain seq x y z
N MET A 1 10.72 9.46 10.98
CA MET A 1 11.46 8.60 10.00
C MET A 1 11.92 7.27 10.63
N ARG A 2 11.12 6.61 11.48
CA ARG A 2 11.53 5.35 12.15
C ARG A 2 10.54 4.18 12.04
N GLU A 3 9.27 4.42 11.70
CA GLU A 3 8.26 3.35 11.63
C GLU A 3 8.46 2.37 10.46
N GLY A 4 8.71 2.85 9.25
CA GLY A 4 8.78 1.97 8.06
C GLY A 4 9.93 0.95 8.07
N ARG A 5 10.94 1.09 8.94
CA ARG A 5 12.12 0.20 8.95
C ARG A 5 11.84 -1.14 9.63
N GLN A 6 10.96 -1.18 10.64
CA GLN A 6 10.56 -2.41 11.32
C GLN A 6 9.55 -3.21 10.47
N GLU A 7 8.59 -2.53 9.87
CA GLU A 7 7.56 -3.13 9.01
C GLU A 7 8.16 -3.72 7.72
N THR A 8 9.17 -3.05 7.14
CA THR A 8 9.93 -3.56 6.00
C THR A 8 10.76 -4.81 6.38
N LEU A 9 11.18 -4.94 7.64
CA LEU A 9 11.84 -6.15 8.15
C LEU A 9 10.86 -7.31 8.38
N THR A 10 9.57 -7.04 8.62
CA THR A 10 8.54 -8.09 8.71
C THR A 10 8.43 -8.86 7.39
N LEU A 11 8.62 -8.21 6.23
CA LEU A 11 8.61 -8.87 4.92
C LEU A 11 9.64 -10.00 4.81
N LYS A 12 10.81 -9.86 5.46
CA LYS A 12 11.84 -10.92 5.53
C LYS A 12 11.38 -12.15 6.32
N GLY A 13 10.51 -11.96 7.32
CA GLY A 13 9.98 -13.05 8.14
C GLY A 13 8.86 -13.85 7.47
N LEU A 14 8.29 -13.35 6.35
CA LEU A 14 7.14 -13.96 5.67
C LEU A 14 7.53 -14.95 4.55
N GLY A 15 8.82 -15.26 4.38
CA GLY A 15 9.28 -16.28 3.43
C GLY A 15 9.01 -15.94 1.95
N LEU A 16 9.00 -14.65 1.60
CA LEU A 16 8.72 -14.20 0.24
C LEU A 16 9.87 -14.51 -0.73
N VAL A 17 9.55 -14.63 -2.02
CA VAL A 17 10.56 -14.65 -3.08
C VAL A 17 11.33 -13.31 -3.03
N GLU A 18 12.67 -13.36 -3.04
CA GLU A 18 13.59 -12.21 -2.89
C GLU A 18 13.19 -11.00 -3.76
N MET A 19 12.71 -11.26 -4.98
CA MET A 19 12.29 -10.24 -5.93
C MET A 19 11.00 -9.49 -5.51
N LEU A 20 10.06 -10.19 -4.88
CA LEU A 20 8.84 -9.60 -4.34
C LEU A 20 9.17 -8.80 -3.07
N GLU A 21 10.00 -9.35 -2.19
CA GLU A 21 10.48 -8.66 -0.99
C GLU A 21 11.14 -7.33 -1.35
N ARG A 22 12.08 -7.33 -2.30
CA ARG A 22 12.76 -6.10 -2.76
C ARG A 22 11.81 -5.07 -3.37
N THR A 23 10.74 -5.52 -4.01
CA THR A 23 9.76 -4.61 -4.59
C THR A 23 8.89 -3.96 -3.51
N LEU A 24 8.49 -4.75 -2.50
CA LEU A 24 7.64 -4.32 -1.40
C LEU A 24 8.40 -3.61 -0.27
N SER A 25 9.73 -3.73 -0.22
CA SER A 25 10.57 -3.04 0.76
C SER A 25 10.73 -1.54 0.49
N THR A 26 10.12 -1.02 -0.57
CA THR A 26 10.10 0.39 -0.92
C THR A 26 8.67 0.88 -1.10
N THR A 27 8.44 2.15 -0.79
CA THR A 27 7.14 2.84 -0.98
C THR A 27 7.01 3.48 -2.36
N ASN A 28 8.01 3.34 -3.23
CA ASN A 28 8.12 3.99 -4.54
C ASN A 28 6.87 3.84 -5.42
N ALA A 29 6.20 2.68 -5.40
CA ALA A 29 5.00 2.46 -6.20
C ALA A 29 3.83 3.36 -5.76
N ILE A 30 3.64 3.50 -4.45
CA ILE A 30 2.58 4.32 -3.87
C ILE A 30 2.94 5.81 -3.99
N GLU A 31 4.20 6.16 -3.77
CA GLU A 31 4.71 7.54 -3.91
C GLU A 31 4.53 8.06 -5.34
N ASN A 32 4.93 7.28 -6.36
CA ASN A 32 4.76 7.66 -7.76
C ASN A 32 3.28 7.86 -8.15
N MET A 33 2.38 7.03 -7.62
CA MET A 33 0.93 7.18 -7.82
C MET A 33 0.41 8.46 -7.16
N ASN A 34 0.77 8.68 -5.89
CA ASN A 34 0.37 9.87 -5.13
C ASN A 34 0.88 11.17 -5.76
N ASP A 35 2.10 11.16 -6.29
CA ASP A 35 2.67 12.31 -7.01
C ASP A 35 1.89 12.61 -8.28
N THR A 36 1.40 11.58 -8.98
CA THR A 36 0.52 11.77 -10.14
C THR A 36 -0.84 12.35 -9.76
N ILE A 37 -1.47 11.83 -8.70
CA ILE A 37 -2.71 12.39 -8.16
C ILE A 37 -2.52 13.86 -7.77
N ARG A 38 -1.41 14.18 -7.10
CA ARG A 38 -1.06 15.56 -6.74
C ARG A 38 -0.85 16.43 -7.97
N ARG A 39 -0.16 15.94 -9.00
CA ARG A 39 0.09 16.67 -10.25
C ARG A 39 -1.21 17.01 -10.97
N VAL A 40 -2.12 16.04 -11.10
CA VAL A 40 -3.41 16.19 -11.78
C VAL A 40 -4.33 17.14 -11.01
N SER A 41 -4.36 17.06 -9.68
CA SER A 41 -5.21 17.91 -8.84
C SER A 41 -4.60 19.29 -8.51
N LYS A 42 -3.30 19.53 -8.80
CA LYS A 42 -2.56 20.75 -8.39
C LYS A 42 -3.23 22.07 -8.78
N ARG A 43 -3.95 22.10 -9.90
CA ARG A 43 -4.60 23.32 -10.43
C ARG A 43 -6.06 23.46 -9.97
N VAL A 44 -6.60 22.48 -9.27
CA VAL A 44 -7.97 22.52 -8.74
C VAL A 44 -7.96 23.38 -7.48
N LYS A 45 -8.55 24.57 -7.56
CA LYS A 45 -8.58 25.54 -6.45
C LYS A 45 -9.86 25.48 -5.62
N LEU A 46 -10.92 24.90 -6.18
CA LEU A 46 -12.23 24.84 -5.54
C LEU A 46 -12.74 23.39 -5.56
N LEU A 47 -12.63 22.72 -4.43
CA LEU A 47 -13.22 21.40 -4.19
C LEU A 47 -14.55 21.63 -3.47
N ARG A 48 -15.66 21.29 -4.13
CA ARG A 48 -17.01 21.65 -3.67
C ARG A 48 -17.55 20.70 -2.61
N ASP A 49 -17.25 19.42 -2.75
CA ASP A 49 -17.74 18.34 -1.90
C ASP A 49 -16.79 17.13 -1.97
N GLY A 50 -17.08 16.12 -1.14
CA GLY A 50 -16.30 14.89 -1.09
C GLY A 50 -16.37 14.08 -2.39
N ASP A 51 -17.45 14.19 -3.17
CA ASP A 51 -17.59 13.45 -4.42
C ASP A 51 -16.71 14.04 -5.53
N MET A 52 -16.56 15.35 -5.57
CA MET A 52 -15.60 16.04 -6.43
C MET A 52 -14.17 15.63 -6.09
N VAL A 53 -13.82 15.49 -4.81
CA VAL A 53 -12.50 14.97 -4.39
C VAL A 53 -12.28 13.55 -4.92
N LYS A 54 -13.26 12.65 -4.73
CA LYS A 54 -13.17 11.26 -5.24
C LYS A 54 -12.96 11.22 -6.75
N ARG A 55 -13.66 12.07 -7.52
CA ARG A 55 -13.50 12.14 -8.99
C ARG A 55 -12.10 12.58 -9.41
N TRP A 56 -11.52 13.57 -8.74
CA TRP A 56 -10.15 14.01 -9.00
C TRP A 56 -9.11 12.96 -8.62
N VAL A 57 -9.31 12.27 -7.50
CA VAL A 57 -8.46 11.15 -7.10
C VAL A 57 -8.56 10.01 -8.12
N ALA A 58 -9.77 9.62 -8.52
CA ALA A 58 -10.00 8.59 -9.53
C ALA A 58 -9.37 8.95 -10.87
N ASN A 59 -9.47 10.21 -11.31
CA ASN A 59 -8.80 10.70 -12.51
C ASN A 59 -7.27 10.63 -12.39
N GLY A 60 -6.73 11.03 -11.24
CA GLY A 60 -5.30 10.90 -10.94
C GLY A 60 -4.81 9.44 -10.95
N ILE A 61 -5.61 8.51 -10.43
CA ILE A 61 -5.30 7.08 -10.48
C ILE A 61 -5.34 6.56 -11.92
N LEU A 62 -6.35 6.92 -12.71
CA LEU A 62 -6.46 6.55 -14.13
C LEU A 62 -5.25 7.03 -14.94
N GLU A 63 -4.76 8.24 -14.67
CA GLU A 63 -3.55 8.74 -15.32
C GLU A 63 -2.28 8.03 -14.82
N ALA A 64 -2.18 7.75 -13.53
CA ALA A 64 -1.05 7.00 -12.95
C ALA A 64 -0.95 5.57 -13.51
N GLN A 65 -2.09 4.92 -13.74
CA GLN A 65 -2.19 3.55 -14.25
C GLN A 65 -1.46 3.35 -15.59
N ARG A 66 -1.36 4.40 -16.41
CA ARG A 66 -0.67 4.36 -17.71
C ARG A 66 0.82 4.06 -17.58
N GLY A 67 1.43 4.38 -16.42
CA GLY A 67 2.83 4.11 -16.12
C GLY A 67 3.05 2.85 -15.28
N PHE A 68 2.00 2.12 -14.92
CA PHE A 68 2.12 0.96 -14.05
C PHE A 68 2.82 -0.20 -14.76
N ARG A 69 3.67 -0.89 -14.01
CA ARG A 69 4.35 -2.10 -14.44
C ARG A 69 3.92 -3.24 -13.54
N ARG A 70 3.96 -4.47 -14.07
CA ARG A 70 3.71 -5.67 -13.28
C ARG A 70 4.68 -5.72 -12.10
N ILE A 71 4.16 -6.03 -10.91
CA ILE A 71 4.98 -6.22 -9.71
C ILE A 71 5.98 -7.35 -9.98
N LYS A 72 7.25 -7.11 -9.69
CA LYS A 72 8.26 -8.14 -9.82
C LYS A 72 8.07 -9.19 -8.72
N GLY A 73 8.11 -10.47 -9.07
CA GLY A 73 7.79 -11.55 -8.13
C GLY A 73 6.28 -11.68 -7.80
N TYR A 74 5.38 -11.18 -8.66
CA TYR A 74 3.92 -11.19 -8.42
C TYR A 74 3.32 -12.58 -8.11
N THR A 75 3.97 -13.67 -8.50
CA THR A 75 3.55 -15.05 -8.17
C THR A 75 3.53 -15.30 -6.66
N GLY A 76 4.38 -14.61 -5.89
CA GLY A 76 4.41 -14.71 -4.43
C GLY A 76 3.31 -13.91 -3.72
N LEU A 77 2.50 -13.11 -4.44
CA LEU A 77 1.45 -12.28 -3.81
C LEU A 77 0.36 -13.10 -3.14
N LEU A 78 0.03 -14.29 -3.67
CA LEU A 78 -0.97 -15.16 -3.06
C LEU A 78 -0.49 -15.71 -1.71
N THR A 79 0.77 -16.15 -1.64
CA THR A 79 1.41 -16.59 -0.39
C THR A 79 1.46 -15.45 0.62
N LEU A 80 1.89 -14.25 0.17
CA LEU A 80 1.91 -13.05 1.01
C LEU A 80 0.51 -12.75 1.59
N ALA A 81 -0.53 -12.77 0.76
CA ALA A 81 -1.89 -12.49 1.21
C ALA A 81 -2.38 -13.50 2.27
N ALA A 82 -2.04 -14.78 2.12
CA ALA A 82 -2.38 -15.81 3.11
C ALA A 82 -1.66 -15.57 4.44
N GLU A 83 -0.36 -15.27 4.42
CA GLU A 83 0.40 -15.01 5.64
C GLU A 83 -0.02 -13.71 6.34
N LEU A 84 -0.33 -12.66 5.57
CA LEU A 84 -0.86 -11.41 6.14
C LEU A 84 -2.21 -11.61 6.83
N ARG A 85 -3.11 -12.45 6.29
CA ARG A 85 -4.39 -12.78 6.96
C ARG A 85 -4.17 -13.46 8.29
N LYS A 86 -3.30 -14.49 8.34
CA LYS A 86 -2.94 -15.17 9.60
C LYS A 86 -2.32 -14.19 10.60
N HIS A 87 -1.51 -13.24 10.12
CA HIS A 87 -0.90 -12.23 10.97
C HIS A 87 -1.93 -11.24 11.52
N ALA A 88 -2.88 -10.79 10.70
CA ALA A 88 -3.97 -9.91 11.12
C ALA A 88 -4.86 -10.58 12.17
N GLU A 89 -5.27 -11.83 11.95
CA GLU A 89 -6.05 -12.61 12.94
C GLU A 89 -5.34 -12.74 14.29
N ARG A 90 -4.01 -12.89 14.27
CA ARG A 90 -3.20 -12.94 15.49
C ARG A 90 -3.18 -11.59 16.21
N ILE A 91 -3.04 -10.48 15.47
CA ILE A 91 -3.06 -9.13 16.04
C ILE A 91 -4.43 -8.85 16.67
N ASP A 92 -5.52 -9.13 15.94
CA ASP A 92 -6.88 -8.92 16.41
C ASP A 92 -7.15 -9.70 17.70
N ARG A 93 -6.66 -10.95 17.79
CA ARG A 93 -6.74 -11.75 19.00
C ARG A 93 -6.00 -11.10 20.17
N VAL A 94 -4.75 -10.67 19.98
CA VAL A 94 -3.96 -10.01 21.04
C VAL A 94 -4.62 -8.70 21.49
N ASP A 95 -5.16 -7.92 20.56
CA ASP A 95 -5.83 -6.66 20.87
C ASP A 95 -7.17 -6.90 21.58
N SER A 96 -7.87 -7.99 21.28
CA SER A 96 -9.08 -8.39 22.00
C SER A 96 -8.78 -8.85 23.43
N GLU A 97 -7.70 -9.63 23.64
CA GLU A 97 -7.23 -10.07 24.95
C GLU A 97 -6.77 -8.87 25.81
N ARG A 98 -6.12 -7.86 25.20
CA ARG A 98 -5.72 -6.61 25.87
C ARG A 98 -6.89 -5.72 26.25
N LYS A 99 -7.98 -5.71 25.47
CA LYS A 99 -9.19 -4.92 25.79
C LYS A 99 -10.06 -5.58 26.85
N ALA A 100 -9.90 -6.88 27.07
CA ALA A 100 -10.65 -7.65 28.07
C ALA A 100 -9.96 -7.70 29.45
N ALA A 101 -8.70 -7.26 29.53
CA ALA A 101 -7.92 -7.12 30.77
C ALA A 101 -7.97 -5.67 31.29
#